data_AF-J9FU29-F1
#
_entry.id   AF-J9FU29-F1
#
_cell.length_a   1.000
_cell.length_b   1.000
_cell.length_c   1.000
_cell.angle_alpha   90.00
_cell.angle_beta   90.00
_cell.angle_gamma   90.00
#
_symmetry.space_group_name_H-M   'P 1'
#
loop_
_entity.id
_entity.type
_entity.pdbx_description
1 polymer ?
#
loop_
_entity_poly.entity_id
_entity_poly.type
_entity_poly.pdbx_seq_one_letter_code
_entity_poly.pdbx_strand_id
1 'polypeptide(L)'
;MIPLLVIFSTVSGVVGAYATAYIGHIITPSDLTSGMQHQFTQWFFWMGVIKSLFFAFIISSVPAYFGYTVEGGSTEVGKASTDAVVTSSILILFSDIFLTQLLS
;
A
#
# COMPACT_ATOMS: atom_id res chain seq x y z
N MET A 1 0.69 10.14 8.17
CA MET A 1 0.65 8.81 8.82
C MET A 1 0.99 7.65 7.88
N ILE A 2 0.78 7.78 6.57
CA ILE A 2 0.99 6.70 5.59
C ILE A 2 2.44 6.17 5.50
N PRO A 3 3.52 7.00 5.57
CA PRO A 3 4.90 6.46 5.53
C PRO A 3 5.21 5.53 6.72
N LEU A 4 4.64 5.83 7.89
CA LEU A 4 4.79 5.04 9.11
C LEU A 4 4.04 3.71 9.01
N LEU A 5 2.85 3.72 8.37
CA LEU A 5 2.09 2.50 8.07
C LEU A 5 2.80 1.60 7.07
N VAL A 6 3.54 2.16 6.12
CA VAL A 6 4.31 1.38 5.12
C VAL A 6 5.49 0.68 5.77
N ILE A 7 6.19 1.37 6.68
CA ILE A 7 7.25 0.76 7.49
C ILE A 7 6.66 -0.37 8.35
N PHE A 8 5.53 -0.12 9.03
CA PHE A 8 4.86 -1.13 9.85
C PHE A 8 4.41 -2.35 9.01
N SER A 9 3.85 -2.12 7.83
CA SER A 9 3.43 -3.18 6.89
C SER A 9 4.62 -3.99 6.37
N THR A 10 5.77 -3.35 6.17
CA THR A 10 6.99 -4.03 5.71
C THR A 10 7.54 -4.92 6.82
N VAL A 11 7.59 -4.41 8.05
CA VAL A 11 8.02 -5.19 9.23
C VAL A 11 7.09 -6.37 9.48
N SER A 12 5.76 -6.15 9.44
CA SER A 12 4.81 -7.24 9.62
C SER A 12 4.89 -8.29 8.50
N GLY A 13 5.12 -7.88 7.25
CA GLY A 13 5.34 -8.77 6.13
C GLY A 13 6.59 -9.65 6.28
N VAL A 14 7.71 -9.07 6.75
CA VAL A 14 8.94 -9.81 7.03
C VAL A 14 8.72 -10.80 8.18
N VAL A 15 8.06 -10.38 9.27
CA VAL A 15 7.73 -11.27 10.39
C VAL A 15 6.83 -12.43 9.93
N GLY A 16 5.85 -12.16 9.07
CA GLY A 16 4.99 -13.18 8.45
C GLY A 16 5.81 -14.19 7.63
N ALA A 17 6.76 -13.73 6.83
CA ALA A 17 7.63 -14.61 6.03
C ALA A 17 8.47 -15.54 6.91
N TYR A 18 9.07 -15.04 8.00
CA TYR A 18 9.80 -15.87 8.96
C TYR A 18 8.89 -16.84 9.71
N ALA A 19 7.66 -16.44 10.07
CA ALA A 19 6.68 -17.32 10.71
C ALA A 19 6.27 -18.47 9.77
N THR A 20 6.04 -18.20 8.49
CA THR A 20 5.72 -19.23 7.49
C THR A 20 6.92 -20.16 7.23
N ALA A 21 8.16 -19.65 7.22
CA ALA A 21 9.35 -20.49 7.08
C ALA A 21 9.53 -21.46 8.27
N TYR A 22 9.26 -20.99 9.49
CA TYR A 22 9.39 -21.80 10.71
C TYR A 22 8.26 -22.83 10.87
N ILE A 23 7.01 -22.43 10.58
CA ILE A 23 5.82 -23.29 10.74
C ILE A 23 5.66 -24.23 9.54
N GLY A 24 5.91 -23.73 8.33
CA GLY A 24 5.73 -24.47 7.08
C GLY A 24 6.87 -25.42 6.73
N HIS A 25 8.03 -25.32 7.38
CA HIS A 25 9.22 -26.16 7.14
C HIS A 25 9.67 -26.26 5.66
N ILE A 26 9.32 -25.27 4.84
CA ILE A 26 9.57 -25.30 3.40
C ILE A 26 11.04 -24.95 3.09
N ILE A 27 11.64 -24.05 3.88
CA ILE A 27 13.00 -23.52 3.69
C ILE A 27 13.64 -23.24 5.05
N THR A 28 14.95 -23.49 5.20
CA THR A 28 15.71 -23.16 6.42
C THR A 28 15.84 -21.63 6.56
N PRO A 29 15.65 -21.04 7.75
CA PRO A 29 15.68 -19.58 7.92
C PRO A 29 16.98 -18.92 7.44
N SER A 30 18.11 -19.64 7.43
CA SER A 30 19.38 -19.19 6.85
C SER A 30 19.34 -18.98 5.33
N ASP A 31 18.62 -19.85 4.62
CA ASP A 31 18.45 -19.75 3.16
C ASP A 31 17.44 -18.65 2.80
N LEU A 32 16.42 -18.44 3.63
CA LEU A 32 15.49 -17.32 3.50
C LEU A 32 16.22 -15.98 3.62
N THR A 33 17.05 -15.80 4.66
CA THR A 33 17.79 -14.54 4.85
C THR A 33 18.81 -14.31 3.73
N SER A 34 19.55 -15.35 3.31
CA SER A 34 20.49 -15.24 2.19
C SER A 34 19.78 -14.93 0.87
N GLY A 35 18.67 -15.60 0.55
CA GLY A 35 17.89 -15.34 -0.66
C GLY A 35 17.29 -13.93 -0.67
N MET A 36 16.76 -13.48 0.47
CA MET A 36 16.26 -12.11 0.63
C MET A 36 17.38 -11.11 0.39
N GLN A 37 18.55 -11.25 1.01
CA GLN A 37 19.69 -10.33 0.84
C GLN A 37 20.27 -10.35 -0.58
N HIS A 38 20.27 -11.50 -1.26
CA HIS A 38 20.85 -11.63 -2.59
C HIS A 38 19.99 -10.97 -3.68
N GLN A 39 18.67 -10.94 -3.51
CA GLN A 39 17.75 -10.21 -4.40
C GLN A 39 17.37 -8.82 -3.87
N PHE A 40 17.87 -8.42 -2.68
CA PHE A 40 17.54 -7.13 -2.10
C PHE A 40 18.25 -6.01 -2.84
N THR A 41 17.54 -5.38 -3.78
CA THR A 41 18.00 -4.14 -4.40
C THR A 41 17.43 -2.97 -3.63
N GLN A 42 18.29 -2.09 -3.10
CA GLN A 42 17.89 -0.92 -2.32
C GLN A 42 16.93 0.02 -3.07
N TRP A 43 16.94 -0.05 -4.41
CA TRP A 43 16.00 0.64 -5.30
C TRP A 43 14.54 0.25 -5.05
N PHE A 44 14.22 -1.03 -4.79
CA PHE A 44 12.85 -1.47 -4.53
C PHE A 44 12.27 -0.84 -3.26
N PHE A 45 13.11 -0.60 -2.24
CA PHE A 45 12.68 0.07 -1.02
C PHE A 45 12.31 1.54 -1.30
N TRP A 46 13.18 2.27 -1.98
CA TRP A 46 12.91 3.67 -2.35
C TRP A 46 11.70 3.81 -3.27
N MET A 47 11.54 2.89 -4.22
CA MET A 47 10.36 2.80 -5.09
C MET A 47 9.06 2.61 -4.28
N GLY A 48 9.07 1.73 -3.28
CA GLY A 48 7.93 1.53 -2.38
C GLY A 48 7.60 2.78 -1.54
N VAL A 49 8.62 3.45 -1.01
CA VAL A 49 8.43 4.70 -0.23
C VAL A 49 7.82 5.79 -1.10
N ILE A 50 8.33 5.99 -2.32
CA ILE A 50 7.78 6.98 -3.27
C ILE A 50 6.32 6.64 -3.61
N LYS A 51 6.03 5.39 -3.98
CA LYS A 51 4.65 4.95 -4.26
C LYS A 51 3.71 5.23 -3.09
N SER A 52 4.15 4.94 -1.87
CA SER A 52 3.32 5.15 -0.68
C SER A 52 2.95 6.60 -0.42
N LEU A 53 3.84 7.56 -0.77
CA LEU A 53 3.55 8.99 -0.67
C LEU A 53 2.45 9.41 -1.65
N PHE A 54 2.47 8.87 -2.88
CA PHE A 54 1.40 9.12 -3.86
C PHE A 54 0.06 8.52 -3.42
N PHE A 55 0.05 7.29 -2.90
CA PHE A 55 -1.17 6.68 -2.37
C PHE A 55 -1.73 7.44 -1.17
N ALA A 56 -0.85 7.94 -0.29
CA ALA A 56 -1.24 8.80 0.83
C ALA A 56 -2.01 10.04 0.37
N PHE A 57 -1.49 10.69 -0.67
CA PHE A 57 -2.09 11.89 -1.23
C PHE A 57 -3.48 11.59 -1.81
N ILE A 58 -3.63 10.51 -2.57
CA ILE A 58 -4.91 10.10 -3.19
C ILE A 58 -5.94 9.74 -2.11
N ILE A 59 -5.57 8.91 -1.13
CA ILE A 59 -6.47 8.46 -0.06
C ILE A 59 -6.93 9.63 0.83
N SER A 60 -6.13 10.68 0.96
CA SER A 60 -6.53 11.87 1.74
C SER A 60 -7.39 12.85 0.94
N SER A 61 -7.04 13.11 -0.32
CA SER A 61 -7.67 14.15 -1.13
C SER A 61 -9.02 13.72 -1.69
N VAL A 62 -9.15 12.47 -2.16
CA VAL A 62 -10.38 11.98 -2.81
C VAL A 62 -11.55 11.94 -1.82
N PRO A 63 -11.46 11.28 -0.65
CA PRO A 63 -12.58 11.25 0.30
C PRO A 63 -12.88 12.62 0.91
N ALA A 64 -11.87 13.49 1.07
CA ALA A 64 -12.10 14.85 1.52
C ALA A 64 -12.91 15.66 0.50
N TYR A 65 -12.66 15.48 -0.80
CA TYR A 65 -13.44 16.13 -1.86
C TYR A 65 -14.90 15.67 -1.88
N PHE A 66 -15.12 14.35 -1.82
CA PHE A 66 -16.48 13.79 -1.77
C PHE A 66 -17.21 14.17 -0.48
N GLY A 67 -16.50 14.26 0.65
CA GLY A 67 -17.05 14.72 1.92
C GLY A 67 -17.37 16.22 1.95
N TYR A 68 -16.63 17.06 1.21
CA TYR A 68 -16.85 18.51 1.15
C TYR A 68 -17.96 18.89 0.16
N THR A 69 -18.13 18.10 -0.91
CA THR A 69 -19.11 18.37 -1.98
C THR A 69 -20.47 17.72 -1.71
N VAL A 70 -20.60 16.91 -0.65
CA VAL A 70 -21.87 16.26 -0.35
C VAL A 70 -22.87 17.29 0.19
N GLU A 71 -23.95 17.50 -0.56
CA GLU A 71 -25.08 18.31 -0.14
C GLU A 71 -26.30 17.38 0.00
N GLY A 72 -26.76 17.14 1.23
CA GLY A 72 -27.91 16.27 1.46
C GLY A 72 -28.00 15.67 2.87
N GLY A 73 -29.03 14.86 3.07
CA GLY A 73 -29.26 14.13 4.32
C GLY A 73 -28.35 12.90 4.50
N SER A 74 -28.55 12.16 5.58
CA SER A 74 -27.73 11.00 5.96
C SER A 74 -27.59 9.91 4.88
N THR A 75 -28.59 9.75 4.01
CA THR A 75 -28.56 8.76 2.91
C THR A 75 -27.58 9.14 1.81
N GLU A 76 -27.47 10.42 1.47
CA GLU A 76 -26.56 10.90 0.42
C GLU A 76 -25.11 10.89 0.89
N VAL A 77 -24.86 11.10 2.20
CA VAL A 77 -23.53 10.93 2.81
C VAL A 77 -23.04 9.48 2.71
N GLY A 78 -23.93 8.49 2.88
CA GLY A 78 -23.59 7.07 2.72
C GLY A 78 -23.22 6.71 1.27
N LYS A 79 -23.95 7.24 0.29
CA LYS A 79 -23.65 7.10 -1.13
C LYS A 79 -22.30 7.73 -1.49
N ALA A 80 -22.10 9.00 -1.11
CA ALA A 80 -20.86 9.72 -1.37
C ALA A 80 -19.63 9.03 -0.75
N SER A 81 -19.77 8.42 0.43
CA SER A 81 -18.70 7.62 1.05
C SER A 81 -18.35 6.37 0.21
N THR A 82 -19.36 5.67 -0.30
CA THR A 82 -19.16 4.49 -1.16
C THR A 82 -18.49 4.88 -2.47
N ASP A 83 -18.95 5.95 -3.11
CA ASP A 83 -18.40 6.46 -4.36
C ASP A 83 -16.96 6.97 -4.17
N ALA A 84 -16.66 7.58 -3.02
CA ALA A 84 -15.32 8.01 -2.65
C ALA A 84 -14.34 6.83 -2.54
N VAL A 85 -14.77 5.73 -1.90
CA VAL A 85 -13.93 4.52 -1.74
C VAL A 85 -13.68 3.85 -3.08
N VAL A 86 -14.70 3.72 -3.94
CA VAL A 86 -14.56 3.13 -5.28
C VAL A 86 -13.64 3.99 -6.15
N THR A 87 -13.85 5.31 -6.17
CA THR A 87 -13.03 6.24 -6.95
C THR A 87 -11.58 6.26 -6.47
N SER A 88 -11.37 6.29 -5.15
CA SER A 88 -10.04 6.20 -4.54
C SER A 88 -9.32 4.90 -4.92
N SER A 89 -10.02 3.76 -4.89
CA SER A 89 -9.45 2.45 -5.25
C SER A 89 -9.01 2.38 -6.71
N ILE A 90 -9.80 2.91 -7.64
CA ILE A 90 -9.46 2.96 -9.07
C ILE A 90 -8.26 3.89 -9.31
N LEU A 91 -8.23 5.06 -8.65
CA LEU A 91 -7.10 6.00 -8.75
C LEU A 91 -5.80 5.41 -8.20
N ILE A 92 -5.87 4.64 -7.10
CA ILE A 92 -4.71 3.94 -6.55
C ILE A 92 -4.18 2.92 -7.55
N LEU A 93 -5.04 2.09 -8.14
CA LEU A 93 -4.64 1.10 -9.15
C LEU A 93 -4.02 1.76 -10.39
N PHE A 94 -4.63 2.83 -10.88
CA PHE A 94 -4.09 3.58 -12.02
C PHE A 94 -2.71 4.20 -11.70
N SER A 95 -2.60 4.83 -10.53
CA SER A 95 -1.35 5.41 -10.04
C SER A 95 -0.27 4.33 -9.85
N ASP A 96 -0.63 3.13 -9.39
CA ASP A 96 0.32 2.03 -9.24
C ASP A 96 0.89 1.56 -10.59
N ILE A 97 0.06 1.39 -11.61
CA ILE A 97 0.52 1.01 -12.97
C ILE A 97 1.45 2.10 -13.52
N PHE A 98 1.04 3.37 -13.40
CA PHE A 98 1.83 4.50 -13.87
C PHE A 98 3.19 4.60 -13.15
N LEU A 99 3.20 4.50 -11.82
CA LEU A 99 4.43 4.54 -11.02
C LEU A 99 5.32 3.32 -11.25
N THR A 100 4.74 2.15 -11.51
CA THR A 100 5.52 0.95 -11.86
C THR A 100 6.21 1.13 -13.21
N GLN A 101 5.53 1.63 -14.23
CA GLN A 101 6.17 1.88 -15.52
C GLN A 101 7.21 3.01 -15.48
N LEU A 102 7.04 3.99 -14.60
CA LEU A 102 7.98 5.11 -14.47
C LEU A 102 9.25 4.73 -13.70
N LEU A 103 9.15 3.83 -12.72
CA LEU A 103 10.28 3.42 -11.85
C LEU A 103 10.92 2.07 -12.24
N SER A 104 10.28 1.29 -13.11
CA SER A 104 10.84 0.09 -13.74
C SER A 104 11.89 0.43 -14.77
#